data_AF-A0A6M7WCR5-F1
#
_entry.id   AF-A0A6M7WCR5-F1
#
_cell.length_a   1.000
_cell.length_b   1.000
_cell.length_c   1.000
_cell.angle_alpha   90.00
_cell.angle_beta   90.00
_cell.angle_gamma   90.00
#
_symmetry.space_group_name_H-M   'P 1'
#
loop_
_entity.id
_entity.type
_entity.pdbx_description
1 polymer ?
#
loop_
_entity_poly.entity_id
_entity_poly.type
_entity_poly.pdbx_seq_one_letter_code
_entity_poly.pdbx_strand_id
1 'polypeptide(L)'
;MDRLWAENDDSRVTGDPSLVVDVAGFEGPLDLLLHLARTQKVDLARISILALVEQYLTFVETARALRLELAADYLVMAAWLAFLKSKLLIPKQPGEEGESGEELAAVLQFRLKRLEAMRDAASRLVNRNRLGRDVFARGMPEMVIIEKRNTYSASLYDLLTAYAQQRQKQAITNVTIARRGVWSLKDARDILTRLIGSLRDWTSLDSFLIQYMTSPEERRTAIASSFAATLELVRERKMDVRQDEVFAPIYLRDHRAPVIKAVEVAS
;
A
#
# COMPACT_ATOMS: atom_id res chain seq x y z
N MET A 1 -0.43 -45.47 -2.65
CA MET A 1 0.46 -44.31 -2.42
C MET A 1 -0.38 -43.25 -1.71
N ASP A 2 -0.79 -43.53 -0.48
CA ASP A 2 -1.98 -42.91 0.14
C ASP A 2 -1.70 -42.31 1.53
N ARG A 3 -0.47 -41.84 1.79
CA ARG A 3 -0.09 -41.27 3.11
C ARG A 3 0.87 -40.08 2.99
N LEU A 4 0.45 -39.03 2.29
CA LEU A 4 1.20 -37.77 2.22
C LEU A 4 0.33 -36.52 2.50
N TRP A 5 -0.92 -36.70 2.93
CA TRP A 5 -1.89 -35.60 3.12
C TRP A 5 -2.31 -35.38 4.57
N ALA A 6 -1.70 -36.07 5.53
CA ALA A 6 -1.99 -35.90 6.96
C ALA A 6 -0.77 -35.28 7.63
N GLU A 7 -0.73 -33.94 7.61
CA GLU A 7 -0.01 -33.03 8.52
C GLU A 7 0.38 -31.78 7.74
N ASN A 8 -0.45 -30.74 7.82
CA ASN A 8 0.07 -29.38 7.74
C ASN A 8 -0.46 -28.61 8.95
N ASP A 9 0.53 -28.27 9.75
CA ASP A 9 0.52 -27.59 11.03
C ASP A 9 -0.23 -26.24 10.98
N ASP A 10 -1.07 -26.06 11.98
CA ASP A 10 -1.98 -24.95 12.18
C ASP A 10 -1.22 -23.80 12.83
N SER A 11 -0.44 -23.06 12.04
CA SER A 11 0.09 -21.76 12.50
C SER A 11 0.35 -20.82 11.32
N ARG A 12 -0.66 -20.03 10.93
CA ARG A 12 -0.45 -18.79 10.18
C ARG A 12 -0.99 -17.59 10.93
N VAL A 13 -0.02 -16.74 11.23
CA VAL A 13 -0.04 -15.43 11.89
C VAL A 13 -1.10 -14.49 11.29
N THR A 14 -1.74 -13.76 12.19
CA THR A 14 -2.70 -12.66 11.99
C THR A 14 -2.23 -11.57 11.03
N GLY A 15 -3.06 -11.24 10.05
CA GLY A 15 -2.96 -10.06 9.19
C GLY A 15 -3.92 -10.18 8.00
N ASP A 16 -5.14 -9.65 8.16
CA ASP A 16 -6.28 -9.60 7.23
C ASP A 16 -6.48 -10.82 6.30
N PRO A 17 -7.51 -11.67 6.52
CA PRO A 17 -7.84 -12.68 5.53
C PRO A 17 -8.48 -11.95 4.34
N SER A 18 -7.71 -11.69 3.28
CA SER A 18 -8.31 -11.80 1.96
C SER A 18 -8.86 -13.23 1.90
N LEU A 19 -10.18 -13.36 1.97
CA LEU A 19 -10.85 -14.64 1.83
C LEU A 19 -10.67 -15.08 0.37
N VAL A 20 -9.53 -15.71 0.09
CA VAL A 20 -9.28 -16.41 -1.17
C VAL A 20 -10.09 -17.69 -1.08
N VAL A 21 -11.32 -17.64 -1.56
CA VAL A 21 -12.17 -18.81 -1.64
C VAL A 21 -11.62 -19.72 -2.73
N ASP A 22 -11.05 -20.83 -2.29
CA ASP A 22 -10.59 -21.91 -3.15
C ASP A 22 -11.81 -22.67 -3.68
N VAL A 23 -12.24 -22.31 -4.89
CA VAL A 23 -13.30 -23.01 -5.58
C VAL A 23 -12.72 -24.35 -6.03
N ALA A 24 -12.88 -25.39 -5.22
CA ALA A 24 -12.52 -26.78 -5.53
C ALA A 24 -11.05 -27.03 -5.97
N GLY A 25 -10.09 -26.19 -5.57
CA GLY A 25 -8.67 -26.33 -5.90
C GLY A 25 -8.23 -25.59 -7.17
N PHE A 26 -9.08 -24.74 -7.75
CA PHE A 26 -8.78 -24.02 -9.01
C PHE A 26 -8.14 -22.65 -8.75
N GLU A 27 -7.11 -22.31 -9.52
CA GLU A 27 -6.39 -21.04 -9.40
C GLU A 27 -7.13 -19.83 -10.04
N GLY A 28 -8.34 -20.03 -10.57
CA GLY A 28 -9.17 -18.99 -11.16
C GLY A 28 -10.19 -19.50 -12.18
N PRO A 29 -11.01 -18.61 -12.75
CA PRO A 29 -12.13 -19.00 -13.64
C PRO A 29 -11.67 -19.62 -14.96
N LEU A 30 -10.52 -19.18 -15.51
CA LEU A 30 -9.96 -19.77 -16.73
C LEU A 30 -9.42 -21.19 -16.49
N ASP A 31 -8.92 -21.48 -15.30
CA ASP A 31 -8.41 -22.79 -14.93
C ASP A 31 -9.56 -23.79 -14.77
N LEU A 32 -10.66 -23.36 -14.13
CA LEU A 32 -11.92 -24.11 -14.10
C LEU A 32 -12.46 -24.37 -15.51
N LEU A 33 -12.49 -23.36 -16.38
CA LEU A 33 -12.92 -23.54 -17.77
C LEU A 33 -12.04 -24.54 -18.53
N LEU A 34 -10.73 -24.49 -18.32
CA LEU A 34 -9.81 -25.46 -18.93
C LEU A 34 -10.06 -26.88 -18.41
N HIS A 35 -10.33 -27.03 -17.11
CA HIS A 35 -10.71 -28.32 -16.51
C HIS A 35 -12.01 -28.86 -17.12
N LEU A 36 -13.07 -28.04 -17.17
CA LEU A 36 -14.36 -28.43 -17.78
C LEU A 36 -14.21 -28.80 -19.26
N ALA A 37 -13.39 -28.04 -20.01
CA ALA A 37 -13.08 -28.31 -21.41
C ALA A 37 -12.40 -29.68 -21.59
N ARG A 38 -11.45 -30.04 -20.70
CA ARG A 38 -10.80 -31.36 -20.71
C ARG A 38 -11.76 -32.51 -20.42
N THR A 39 -12.72 -32.30 -19.52
CA THR A 39 -13.71 -33.33 -19.15
C THR A 39 -14.64 -33.69 -20.31
N GLN A 40 -14.86 -32.79 -21.27
CA GLN A 40 -15.63 -33.09 -22.49
C GLN A 40 -14.90 -34.04 -23.45
N LYS A 41 -13.62 -34.39 -23.22
CA LYS A 41 -12.82 -35.35 -24.01
C LYS A 41 -12.80 -35.10 -25.53
N VAL A 42 -13.00 -33.85 -25.95
CA VAL A 42 -12.90 -33.44 -27.35
C VAL A 42 -11.67 -32.53 -27.49
N ASP A 43 -10.95 -32.65 -28.61
CA ASP A 43 -9.93 -31.67 -29.02
C ASP A 43 -10.45 -30.24 -28.79
N LEU A 44 -9.68 -29.39 -28.09
CA LEU A 44 -10.05 -28.00 -27.80
C LEU A 44 -10.43 -27.20 -29.06
N ALA A 45 -9.98 -27.63 -30.24
CA ALA A 45 -10.38 -27.07 -31.52
C ALA A 45 -11.84 -27.39 -31.95
N ARG A 46 -12.45 -28.42 -31.36
CA ARG A 46 -13.78 -28.94 -31.71
C ARG A 46 -14.79 -28.86 -30.54
N ILE A 47 -14.41 -28.23 -29.43
CA ILE A 47 -15.30 -28.07 -28.28
C ILE A 47 -16.46 -27.13 -28.65
N SER A 48 -17.69 -27.55 -28.31
CA SER A 48 -18.85 -26.67 -28.32
C SER A 48 -18.70 -25.65 -27.19
N ILE A 49 -18.34 -24.41 -27.54
CA ILE A 49 -18.19 -23.32 -26.56
C ILE A 49 -19.50 -23.07 -25.81
N LEU A 50 -20.64 -23.26 -26.49
CA LEU A 50 -21.94 -23.18 -25.86
C LEU A 50 -22.08 -24.20 -24.71
N ALA A 51 -21.70 -25.46 -24.94
CA ALA A 51 -21.78 -26.50 -23.91
C ALA A 51 -20.82 -26.21 -22.73
N LEU A 52 -19.62 -25.69 -23.02
CA LEU A 52 -18.66 -25.29 -21.98
C LEU A 52 -19.21 -24.14 -21.12
N VAL A 53 -19.81 -23.14 -21.75
CA VAL A 53 -20.46 -22.01 -21.08
C VAL A 53 -21.58 -22.50 -20.16
N GLU A 54 -22.43 -23.41 -20.63
CA GLU A 54 -23.51 -23.97 -19.83
C GLU A 54 -23.00 -24.70 -18.59
N GLN A 55 -21.98 -25.55 -18.75
CA GLN A 55 -21.36 -26.25 -17.62
C GLN A 55 -20.77 -25.27 -16.59
N TYR A 56 -20.09 -24.23 -17.05
CA TYR A 56 -19.54 -23.21 -16.15
C TYR A 56 -20.65 -22.48 -15.38
N LEU A 57 -21.72 -22.05 -16.07
CA LEU A 57 -22.84 -21.36 -15.42
C LEU A 57 -23.56 -22.26 -14.40
N THR A 58 -23.81 -23.53 -14.74
CA THR A 58 -24.39 -24.51 -13.80
C THR A 58 -23.50 -24.72 -12.58
N PHE A 59 -22.19 -24.77 -12.77
CA PHE A 59 -21.25 -24.89 -11.67
C PHE A 59 -21.31 -23.67 -10.73
N VAL A 60 -21.29 -22.45 -11.28
CA VAL A 60 -21.36 -21.21 -10.49
C VAL A 60 -22.70 -21.08 -9.75
N GLU A 61 -23.81 -21.45 -10.38
CA GLU A 61 -25.14 -21.51 -9.75
C GLU A 61 -25.16 -22.48 -8.55
N THR A 62 -24.62 -23.68 -8.73
CA THR A 62 -24.56 -24.71 -7.68
C THR A 62 -23.68 -24.25 -6.52
N ALA A 63 -22.52 -23.66 -6.83
CA ALA A 63 -21.60 -23.11 -5.84
C ALA A 63 -22.25 -21.96 -5.04
N ARG A 64 -23.02 -21.10 -5.70
CA ARG A 64 -23.77 -20.01 -5.05
C ARG A 64 -24.83 -20.55 -4.09
N ALA A 65 -25.57 -21.59 -4.48
CA ALA A 65 -26.60 -22.21 -3.65
C ALA A 65 -26.03 -22.83 -2.35
N LEU A 66 -24.78 -23.29 -2.39
CA LEU A 66 -24.05 -23.86 -1.25
C LEU A 66 -23.42 -22.81 -0.32
N ARG A 67 -23.73 -21.51 -0.49
CA ARG A 67 -23.19 -20.37 0.28
C ARG A 67 -21.67 -20.21 0.19
N LEU A 68 -21.08 -20.53 -0.95
CA LEU A 68 -19.69 -20.12 -1.21
C LEU A 68 -19.68 -18.62 -1.51
N GLU A 69 -18.86 -17.87 -0.77
CA GLU A 69 -18.48 -16.49 -1.09
C GLU A 69 -17.67 -16.50 -2.40
N LEU A 70 -18.37 -16.65 -3.53
CA LEU A 70 -17.76 -16.73 -4.86
C LEU A 70 -16.88 -15.50 -5.09
N ALA A 71 -15.60 -15.73 -5.39
CA ALA A 71 -14.68 -14.66 -5.71
C ALA A 71 -15.19 -13.84 -6.92
N ALA A 72 -14.94 -12.53 -6.88
CA ALA A 72 -15.43 -11.57 -7.87
C ALA A 72 -15.09 -11.99 -9.31
N ASP A 73 -13.89 -12.54 -9.53
CA ASP A 73 -13.42 -12.97 -10.84
C ASP A 73 -14.30 -14.06 -11.47
N TYR A 74 -14.87 -14.98 -10.67
CA TYR A 74 -15.75 -16.02 -11.18
C TYR A 74 -17.11 -15.47 -11.60
N LEU A 75 -17.65 -14.50 -10.87
CA LEU A 75 -18.91 -13.83 -11.19
C LEU A 75 -18.76 -12.94 -12.43
N VAL A 76 -17.63 -12.25 -12.57
CA VAL A 76 -17.30 -11.47 -13.77
C VAL A 76 -17.24 -12.39 -14.99
N MET A 77 -16.56 -13.53 -14.88
CA MET A 77 -16.51 -14.51 -15.97
C MET A 77 -17.89 -15.12 -16.25
N ALA A 78 -18.70 -15.40 -15.22
CA ALA A 78 -20.07 -15.90 -15.40
C ALA A 78 -20.94 -14.91 -16.18
N ALA A 79 -20.89 -13.62 -15.84
CA ALA A 79 -21.60 -12.58 -16.56
C ALA A 79 -21.15 -12.49 -18.03
N TRP A 80 -19.84 -12.53 -18.26
CA TRP A 80 -19.27 -12.52 -19.61
C TRP A 80 -19.68 -13.75 -20.44
N LEU A 81 -19.66 -14.94 -19.84
CA LEU A 81 -20.09 -16.18 -20.51
C LEU A 81 -21.60 -16.20 -20.76
N ALA A 82 -22.42 -15.64 -19.86
CA ALA A 82 -23.85 -15.48 -20.09
C ALA A 82 -24.14 -14.54 -21.27
N PHE A 83 -23.39 -13.44 -21.38
CA PHE A 83 -23.43 -12.56 -22.54
C PHE A 83 -23.03 -13.31 -23.83
N LEU A 84 -21.93 -14.08 -23.79
CA LEU A 84 -21.49 -14.90 -24.91
C LEU A 84 -22.55 -15.92 -25.32
N LYS A 85 -23.19 -16.61 -24.36
CA LYS A 85 -24.30 -17.54 -24.62
C LYS A 85 -25.43 -16.85 -25.37
N SER A 86 -25.86 -15.67 -24.90
CA SER A 86 -26.91 -14.89 -25.55
C SER A 86 -26.55 -14.56 -27.01
N LYS A 87 -25.32 -14.06 -27.24
CA LYS A 87 -24.82 -13.74 -28.59
C LYS A 87 -24.65 -14.96 -29.51
N LEU A 88 -24.38 -16.14 -28.96
CA LEU A 88 -24.29 -17.39 -29.73
C LEU A 88 -25.67 -17.95 -30.12
N LEU A 89 -26.70 -17.67 -29.32
CA LEU A 89 -28.06 -18.18 -29.57
C LEU A 89 -28.90 -17.26 -30.46
N ILE A 90 -28.56 -15.96 -30.53
CA ILE A 90 -29.30 -14.97 -31.32
C ILE A 90 -28.69 -14.86 -32.73
N PRO A 91 -29.48 -15.04 -33.81
CA PRO A 91 -29.00 -14.85 -35.17
C PRO A 91 -28.53 -13.41 -35.39
N LYS A 92 -27.35 -13.24 -36.01
CA LYS A 92 -26.79 -11.92 -36.34
C LYS A 92 -27.77 -11.17 -37.26
N GLN A 93 -28.18 -9.97 -36.85
CA GLN A 93 -29.03 -9.14 -37.70
C GLN A 93 -28.19 -8.48 -38.80
N PRO A 94 -28.72 -8.34 -40.04
CA PRO A 94 -28.02 -7.61 -41.08
C PRO A 94 -27.78 -6.16 -40.64
N GLY A 95 -26.52 -5.74 -40.53
CA GLY A 95 -26.14 -4.39 -40.10
C GLY A 95 -25.75 -4.21 -38.64
N GLU A 96 -25.69 -5.30 -37.85
CA GLU A 96 -25.15 -5.24 -36.48
C GLU A 96 -23.63 -4.94 -36.51
N GLU A 97 -23.23 -3.76 -36.01
CA GLU A 97 -21.83 -3.39 -35.79
C GLU A 97 -21.31 -4.06 -34.50
N GLY A 98 -20.16 -4.73 -34.58
CA GLY A 98 -19.49 -5.37 -33.43
C GLY A 98 -19.04 -6.81 -33.71
N GLU A 99 -18.28 -7.36 -32.75
CA GLU A 99 -17.78 -8.75 -32.82
C GLU A 99 -18.95 -9.75 -32.75
N SER A 100 -18.94 -10.74 -33.64
CA SER A 100 -19.94 -11.81 -33.62
C SER A 100 -19.74 -12.75 -32.42
N GLY A 101 -20.80 -13.49 -32.03
CA GLY A 101 -20.68 -14.52 -30.99
C GLY A 101 -19.62 -15.58 -31.34
N GLU A 102 -19.48 -15.91 -32.63
CA GLU A 102 -18.47 -16.84 -33.14
C GLU A 102 -17.04 -16.29 -32.98
N GLU A 103 -16.82 -15.00 -33.27
CA GLU A 103 -15.52 -14.34 -33.05
C GLU A 103 -15.14 -14.33 -31.57
N LEU A 104 -16.06 -13.97 -30.68
CA LEU A 104 -15.83 -13.99 -29.23
C LEU A 104 -15.53 -15.41 -28.72
N ALA A 105 -16.23 -16.42 -29.25
CA ALA A 105 -15.98 -17.82 -28.93
C ALA A 105 -14.58 -18.27 -29.41
N ALA A 106 -14.15 -17.85 -30.60
CA ALA A 106 -12.81 -18.13 -31.11
C ALA A 106 -11.71 -17.49 -30.25
N VAL A 107 -11.93 -16.26 -29.77
CA VAL A 107 -11.02 -15.59 -28.82
C VAL A 107 -10.91 -16.37 -27.51
N LEU A 108 -12.04 -16.86 -26.97
CA LEU A 108 -12.04 -17.69 -25.76
C LEU A 108 -11.28 -19.00 -25.97
N GLN A 109 -11.55 -19.70 -27.08
CA GLN A 109 -10.84 -20.93 -27.45
C GLN A 109 -9.33 -20.70 -27.53
N PHE A 110 -8.91 -19.60 -28.17
CA PHE A 110 -7.50 -19.26 -28.26
C PHE A 110 -6.86 -19.03 -26.88
N ARG A 111 -7.56 -18.31 -25.98
CA ARG A 111 -7.09 -18.10 -24.61
C ARG A 111 -6.95 -19.41 -23.83
N LEU A 112 -7.91 -20.33 -23.95
CA LEU A 112 -7.86 -21.64 -23.30
C LEU A 112 -6.72 -22.51 -23.85
N LYS A 113 -6.53 -22.55 -25.18
CA LYS A 113 -5.38 -23.26 -25.80
C LYS A 113 -4.04 -22.71 -25.33
N ARG A 114 -3.93 -21.38 -25.21
CA ARG A 114 -2.71 -20.74 -24.70
C ARG A 114 -2.45 -21.10 -23.25
N LEU A 115 -3.49 -21.11 -22.41
CA LEU A 115 -3.38 -21.52 -21.01
C LEU A 115 -2.97 -23.00 -20.89
N GLU A 116 -3.54 -23.87 -21.71
CA GLU A 116 -3.14 -25.28 -21.76
C GLU A 116 -1.65 -25.44 -22.10
N ALA A 117 -1.19 -24.79 -23.16
CA ALA A 117 0.22 -24.85 -23.56
C ALA A 117 1.16 -24.37 -22.44
N MET A 118 0.74 -23.36 -21.68
CA MET A 118 1.47 -22.87 -20.52
C MET A 118 1.48 -23.90 -19.37
N ARG A 119 0.35 -24.53 -19.06
CA ARG A 119 0.25 -25.58 -18.03
C ARG A 119 1.09 -26.80 -18.39
N ASP A 120 1.11 -27.19 -19.66
CA ASP A 120 1.94 -28.29 -20.15
C ASP A 120 3.43 -27.95 -20.05
N ALA A 121 3.82 -26.73 -20.43
CA ALA A 121 5.20 -26.27 -20.27
C ALA A 121 5.63 -26.21 -18.79
N ALA A 122 4.76 -25.70 -17.91
CA ALA A 122 4.99 -25.67 -16.48
C ALA A 122 5.13 -27.08 -15.88
N SER A 123 4.24 -28.00 -16.25
CA SER A 123 4.31 -29.41 -15.85
C SER A 123 5.62 -30.06 -16.30
N ARG A 124 6.01 -29.86 -17.57
CA ARG A 124 7.30 -30.35 -18.08
C ARG A 124 8.48 -29.78 -17.31
N LEU A 125 8.43 -28.51 -16.93
CA LEU A 125 9.48 -27.83 -16.18
C LEU A 125 9.61 -28.38 -14.76
N VAL A 126 8.49 -28.52 -14.05
CA VAL A 126 8.44 -29.04 -12.67
C VAL A 126 8.90 -30.49 -12.60
N ASN A 127 8.60 -31.28 -13.64
CA ASN A 127 9.00 -32.68 -13.74
C ASN A 127 10.39 -32.88 -14.35
N ARG A 128 11.19 -31.83 -14.58
CA ARG A 128 12.59 -32.00 -15.00
C ARG A 128 13.43 -32.54 -13.86
N ASN A 129 14.35 -33.42 -14.20
CA ASN A 129 15.39 -33.88 -13.28
C ASN A 129 16.18 -32.70 -12.71
N ARG A 130 16.23 -32.62 -11.39
CA ARG A 130 16.94 -31.56 -10.67
C ARG A 130 18.36 -32.00 -10.36
N LEU A 131 19.33 -31.16 -10.70
CA LEU A 131 20.73 -31.37 -10.34
C LEU A 131 20.90 -31.37 -8.82
N GLY A 132 21.62 -32.35 -8.29
CA GLY A 132 21.81 -32.56 -6.86
C GLY A 132 20.66 -33.29 -6.15
N ARG A 133 19.59 -33.66 -6.87
CA ARG A 133 18.45 -34.43 -6.34
C ARG A 133 18.21 -35.69 -7.17
N ASP A 134 17.89 -35.51 -8.44
CA ASP A 134 17.54 -36.61 -9.35
C ASP A 134 18.71 -36.98 -10.27
N VAL A 135 19.56 -35.99 -10.58
CA VAL A 135 20.81 -36.18 -11.33
C VAL A 135 21.95 -35.53 -10.58
N PHE A 136 23.12 -36.18 -10.56
CA PHE A 136 24.32 -35.65 -9.92
C PHE A 136 25.38 -35.32 -10.98
N ALA A 137 26.08 -34.21 -10.79
CA ALA A 137 27.17 -33.84 -11.69
C ALA A 137 28.35 -34.81 -11.53
N ARG A 138 29.04 -35.11 -12.63
CA ARG A 138 30.37 -35.74 -12.57
C ARG A 138 31.33 -34.77 -11.87
N GLY A 139 32.16 -35.25 -10.95
CA GLY A 139 33.03 -34.40 -10.12
C GLY A 139 34.03 -33.54 -10.91
N MET A 140 34.74 -34.14 -11.87
CA MET A 140 35.59 -33.44 -12.82
C MET A 140 34.98 -33.57 -14.23
N PRO A 141 33.99 -32.75 -14.58
CA PRO A 141 33.49 -32.72 -15.95
C PRO A 141 34.58 -32.11 -16.84
N GLU A 142 34.73 -32.65 -18.04
CA GLU A 142 35.52 -31.97 -19.08
C GLU A 142 34.88 -30.61 -19.34
N MET A 143 35.63 -29.54 -19.09
CA MET A 143 35.13 -28.19 -19.25
C MET A 143 34.91 -27.93 -20.74
N VAL A 144 33.65 -27.88 -21.17
CA VAL A 144 33.30 -27.30 -22.46
C VAL A 144 33.62 -25.81 -22.35
N ILE A 145 34.77 -25.40 -22.89
CA ILE A 145 35.17 -23.99 -22.96
C ILE A 145 34.29 -23.34 -24.02
N ILE A 146 33.13 -22.84 -23.59
CA ILE A 146 32.29 -22.00 -24.44
C ILE A 146 32.97 -20.63 -24.46
N GLU A 147 33.75 -20.34 -25.49
CA GLU A 147 34.23 -18.98 -25.76
C GLU A 147 33.04 -18.08 -26.11
N LYS A 148 32.36 -17.56 -25.09
CA LYS A 148 31.36 -16.51 -25.27
C LYS A 148 32.08 -15.20 -25.52
N ARG A 149 32.20 -14.82 -26.79
CA ARG A 149 32.53 -13.45 -27.17
C ARG A 149 31.24 -12.64 -27.21
N ASN A 150 31.02 -11.84 -26.17
CA ASN A 150 29.93 -10.89 -26.16
C ASN A 150 30.34 -9.69 -27.02
N THR A 151 29.73 -9.55 -28.18
CA THR A 151 29.85 -8.34 -28.99
C THR A 151 28.78 -7.36 -28.52
N TYR A 152 29.19 -6.28 -27.88
CA TYR A 152 28.29 -5.21 -27.50
C TYR A 152 28.24 -4.19 -28.63
N SER A 153 27.07 -4.00 -29.22
CA SER A 153 26.79 -2.90 -30.14
C SER A 153 25.92 -1.88 -29.41
N ALA A 154 26.43 -0.67 -29.23
CA ALA A 154 25.67 0.44 -28.69
C ALA A 154 25.95 1.70 -29.50
N SER A 155 24.90 2.47 -29.76
CA SER A 155 24.99 3.80 -30.35
C SER A 155 25.14 4.86 -29.24
N LEU A 156 25.49 6.08 -29.63
CA LEU A 156 25.47 7.22 -28.70
C LEU A 156 24.08 7.46 -28.11
N TYR A 157 23.02 7.16 -28.88
CA TYR A 157 21.64 7.28 -28.44
C TYR A 157 21.31 6.31 -27.29
N ASP A 158 21.80 5.06 -27.36
CA ASP A 158 21.60 4.06 -26.31
C ASP A 158 22.27 4.49 -24.99
N LEU A 159 23.46 5.08 -25.10
CA LEU A 159 24.21 5.61 -23.96
C LEU A 159 23.48 6.78 -23.30
N LEU A 160 22.98 7.73 -24.11
CA LEU A 160 22.22 8.88 -23.63
C LEU A 160 20.89 8.45 -22.99
N THR A 161 20.23 7.44 -23.56
CA THR A 161 18.98 6.89 -23.01
C THR A 161 19.22 6.21 -21.67
N ALA A 162 20.26 5.38 -21.56
CA ALA A 162 20.62 4.74 -20.30
C ALA A 162 21.00 5.78 -19.22
N TYR A 163 21.75 6.81 -19.58
CA TYR A 163 22.09 7.91 -18.68
C TYR A 163 20.85 8.69 -18.22
N ALA A 164 19.94 9.03 -19.13
CA ALA A 164 18.70 9.73 -18.81
C ALA A 164 17.82 8.92 -17.85
N GLN A 165 17.65 7.61 -18.10
CA GLN A 165 16.90 6.71 -17.23
C GLN A 165 17.52 6.61 -15.83
N GLN A 166 18.86 6.50 -15.76
CA GLN A 166 19.55 6.44 -14.47
C GLN A 166 19.43 7.75 -13.69
N ARG A 167 19.54 8.89 -14.38
CA ARG A 167 19.35 10.22 -13.79
C ARG A 167 17.91 10.43 -13.31
N GLN A 168 16.92 9.97 -14.06
CA GLN A 168 15.51 10.10 -13.69
C GLN A 168 15.16 9.33 -12.42
N LYS A 169 15.74 8.13 -12.22
CA LYS A 169 15.59 7.38 -10.97
C LYS A 169 16.10 8.13 -9.74
N GLN A 170 17.15 8.93 -9.91
CA GLN A 170 17.74 9.74 -8.83
C GLN A 170 17.12 11.15 -8.71
N ALA A 171 16.47 11.64 -9.77
CA ALA A 171 15.83 12.95 -9.79
C ALA A 171 14.52 13.02 -8.99
N ILE A 172 14.00 11.87 -8.54
CA ILE A 172 12.94 11.82 -7.53
C ILE A 172 13.60 12.09 -6.16
N THR A 173 14.02 13.34 -5.97
CA THR A 173 14.39 13.83 -4.65
C THR A 173 13.10 13.88 -3.85
N ASN A 174 12.96 12.99 -2.86
CA ASN A 174 11.92 13.13 -1.85
C ASN A 174 12.11 14.51 -1.21
N VAL A 175 11.22 15.45 -1.53
CA VAL A 175 11.16 16.74 -0.85
C VAL A 175 10.67 16.44 0.56
N THR A 176 11.62 16.19 1.46
CA THR A 176 11.34 16.18 2.88
C THR A 176 10.98 17.61 3.23
N ILE A 177 9.68 17.89 3.36
CA ILE A 177 9.21 19.17 3.87
C ILE A 177 9.84 19.31 5.25
N ALA A 178 10.77 20.26 5.40
CA ALA A 178 11.37 20.56 6.68
C ALA A 178 10.24 20.87 7.66
N ARG A 179 10.06 20.03 8.68
CA ARG A 179 9.10 20.32 9.75
C ARG A 179 9.61 21.56 10.46
N ARG A 180 8.96 22.69 10.22
CA ARG A 180 9.24 23.94 10.93
C ARG A 180 9.01 23.66 12.42
N GLY A 181 10.05 23.81 13.25
CA GLY A 181 9.92 23.73 14.70
C GLY A 181 8.98 24.83 15.16
N VAL A 182 7.76 24.48 15.55
CA VAL A 182 6.78 25.41 16.11
C VAL A 182 6.60 25.07 17.58
N TRP A 183 6.67 26.09 18.42
CA TRP A 183 6.33 25.95 19.84
C TRP A 183 4.83 25.77 19.99
N SER A 184 4.40 24.62 20.51
CA SER A 184 2.98 24.44 20.83
C SER A 184 2.60 25.25 22.07
N LEU A 185 1.32 25.62 22.17
CA LEU A 185 0.77 26.27 23.36
C LEU A 185 0.99 25.44 24.63
N LYS A 186 0.91 24.10 24.51
CA LYS A 186 1.13 23.17 25.60
C LYS A 186 2.56 23.26 26.13
N ASP A 187 3.55 23.27 25.24
CA ASP A 187 4.96 23.36 25.62
C ASP A 187 5.26 24.68 26.34
N ALA A 188 4.75 25.79 25.80
CA ALA A 188 4.88 27.11 26.42
C ALA A 188 4.24 27.15 27.83
N ARG A 189 3.06 26.55 28.00
CA ARG A 189 2.38 26.45 29.29
C ARG A 189 3.16 25.59 30.29
N ASP A 190 3.72 24.46 29.86
CA ASP A 190 4.48 23.55 30.71
C ASP A 190 5.81 24.17 31.17
N ILE A 191 6.45 24.99 30.31
CA ILE A 191 7.63 25.78 30.67
C ILE A 191 7.25 26.86 31.70
N LEU A 192 6.23 27.66 31.42
CA LEU A 192 5.78 28.72 32.33
C LEU A 192 5.40 28.13 33.69
N THR A 193 4.65 27.03 33.74
CA THR A 193 4.19 26.40 34.98
C THR A 193 5.35 25.88 35.85
N ARG A 194 6.40 25.32 35.25
CA ARG A 194 7.62 24.92 35.98
C ARG A 194 8.32 26.12 36.62
N LEU A 195 8.23 27.28 35.99
CA LEU A 195 8.91 28.50 36.42
C LEU A 195 8.10 29.32 37.42
N ILE A 196 6.76 29.24 37.42
CA ILE A 196 5.87 29.94 38.38
C ILE A 196 6.38 29.82 39.82
N GLY A 197 6.79 28.62 40.23
CA GLY A 197 7.26 28.37 41.61
C GLY A 197 8.54 29.12 41.99
N SER A 198 9.28 29.66 41.02
CA SER A 198 10.46 30.50 41.22
C SER A 198 10.17 32.02 41.20
N LEU A 199 8.95 32.42 40.81
CA LEU A 199 8.56 33.83 40.62
C LEU A 199 7.91 34.43 41.85
N ARG A 200 8.73 34.73 42.86
CA ARG A 200 8.27 35.42 44.08
C ARG A 200 7.96 36.90 43.82
N ASP A 201 8.69 37.51 42.90
CA ASP A 201 8.56 38.92 42.53
C ASP A 201 8.23 39.11 41.04
N TRP A 202 7.79 40.32 40.70
CA TRP A 202 7.48 40.71 39.33
C TRP A 202 8.69 40.52 38.41
N THR A 203 8.55 39.64 37.42
CA THR A 203 9.62 39.32 36.49
C THR A 203 9.15 39.48 35.04
N SER A 204 9.99 40.03 34.18
CA SER A 204 9.66 40.24 32.76
C SER A 204 9.46 38.91 32.02
N LEU A 205 8.44 38.84 31.16
CA LEU A 205 8.19 37.70 30.28
C LEU A 205 9.36 37.48 29.31
N ASP A 206 9.93 38.57 28.78
CA ASP A 206 11.01 38.50 27.79
C ASP A 206 12.29 37.88 28.36
N SER A 207 12.58 38.12 29.65
CA SER A 207 13.75 37.51 30.30
C SER A 207 13.61 35.99 30.43
N PHE A 208 12.38 35.46 30.49
CA PHE A 208 12.15 34.01 30.43
C PHE A 208 12.33 33.47 29.03
N LEU A 209 11.75 34.12 28.03
CA LEU A 209 11.74 33.59 26.68
C LEU A 209 13.14 33.52 26.07
N ILE A 210 14.03 34.45 26.41
CA ILE A 210 15.43 34.46 25.94
C ILE A 210 16.16 33.14 26.24
N GLN A 211 15.88 32.49 27.38
CA GLN A 211 16.55 31.25 27.77
C GLN A 211 16.14 30.04 26.93
N TYR A 212 15.00 30.14 26.22
CA TYR A 212 14.43 29.04 25.45
C TYR A 212 14.31 29.34 23.94
N MET A 213 14.62 30.58 23.53
CA MET A 213 14.66 31.04 22.14
C MET A 213 16.03 30.79 21.50
N THR A 214 16.37 29.53 21.30
CA THR A 214 17.70 29.10 20.81
C THR A 214 17.93 29.44 19.34
N SER A 215 16.88 29.48 18.51
CA SER A 215 16.96 29.77 17.08
C SER A 215 16.15 31.02 16.68
N PRO A 216 16.58 31.82 15.68
CA PRO A 216 15.83 32.97 15.17
C PRO A 216 14.43 32.59 14.61
N GLU A 217 14.28 31.39 14.06
CA GLU A 217 13.05 30.92 13.42
C GLU A 217 11.95 30.61 14.44
N GLU A 218 12.31 30.10 15.62
CA GLU A 218 11.37 29.74 16.68
C GLU A 218 10.88 30.95 17.48
N ARG A 219 11.57 32.10 17.39
CA ARG A 219 11.30 33.28 18.21
C ARG A 219 9.86 33.76 18.12
N ARG A 220 9.31 33.85 16.91
CA ARG A 220 7.95 34.35 16.68
C ARG A 220 6.91 33.42 17.29
N THR A 221 7.08 32.12 17.10
CA THR A 221 6.16 31.12 17.63
C THR A 221 6.29 31.01 19.15
N ALA A 222 7.50 31.09 19.70
CA ALA A 222 7.73 31.06 21.14
C ALA A 222 7.05 32.25 21.85
N ILE A 223 7.17 33.47 21.31
CA ILE A 223 6.51 34.67 21.85
C ILE A 223 4.98 34.51 21.80
N ALA A 224 4.43 34.14 20.64
CA ALA A 224 2.98 34.01 20.47
C ALA A 224 2.38 32.94 21.40
N SER A 225 3.01 31.76 21.46
CA SER A 225 2.56 30.65 22.31
C SER A 225 2.70 30.96 23.80
N SER A 226 3.75 31.67 24.21
CA SER A 226 3.98 32.03 25.61
C SER A 226 3.07 33.17 26.09
N PHE A 227 2.77 34.13 25.22
CA PHE A 227 1.78 35.15 25.50
C PHE A 227 0.38 34.54 25.67
N ALA A 228 -0.03 33.65 24.76
CA ALA A 228 -1.30 32.93 24.87
C ALA A 228 -1.37 32.06 26.14
N ALA A 229 -0.30 31.34 26.47
CA ALA A 229 -0.22 30.54 27.70
C ALA A 229 -0.27 31.40 28.96
N THR A 230 0.33 32.59 28.95
CA THR A 230 0.26 33.56 30.05
C THR A 230 -1.18 33.99 30.30
N LEU A 231 -1.92 34.37 29.26
CA LEU A 231 -3.33 34.76 29.38
C LEU A 231 -4.20 33.60 29.88
N GLU A 232 -3.92 32.37 29.46
CA GLU A 232 -4.59 31.17 29.95
C GLU A 232 -4.34 30.96 31.46
N LEU A 233 -3.09 31.10 31.92
CA LEU A 233 -2.70 30.93 33.31
C LEU A 233 -3.23 32.05 34.23
N VAL A 234 -3.35 33.27 33.72
CA VAL A 234 -4.03 34.39 34.41
C VAL A 234 -5.52 34.12 34.53
N ARG A 235 -6.17 33.64 33.46
CA ARG A 235 -7.58 33.24 33.48
C ARG A 235 -7.85 32.14 34.52
N GLU A 236 -6.91 31.22 34.70
CA GLU A 236 -6.96 30.16 35.71
C GLU A 236 -6.56 30.59 37.13
N ARG A 237 -6.26 31.89 37.34
CA ARG A 237 -5.78 32.45 38.62
C ARG A 237 -4.51 31.79 39.16
N LYS A 238 -3.62 31.34 38.27
CA LYS A 238 -2.31 30.78 38.62
C LYS A 238 -1.20 31.83 38.60
N MET A 239 -1.37 32.91 37.85
CA MET A 239 -0.42 34.02 37.76
C MET A 239 -1.13 35.36 37.71
N ASP A 240 -0.42 36.39 38.17
CA ASP A 240 -0.78 37.79 37.97
C ASP A 240 0.09 38.38 36.84
N VAL A 241 -0.51 39.25 36.04
CA VAL A 241 0.16 39.95 34.94
C VAL A 241 0.05 41.45 35.11
N ARG A 242 1.13 42.19 34.83
CA ARG A 242 1.16 43.66 34.84
C ARG A 242 1.87 44.18 33.60
N GLN A 243 1.30 45.20 32.98
CA GLN A 243 1.91 45.96 31.90
C GLN A 243 1.60 47.44 32.14
N ASP A 244 2.64 48.27 32.22
CA ASP A 244 2.51 49.66 32.67
C ASP A 244 2.12 50.60 31.50
N GLU A 245 2.56 50.33 30.27
CA GLU A 245 2.20 51.09 29.06
C GLU A 245 1.96 50.17 27.85
N VAL A 246 1.32 50.69 26.80
CA VAL A 246 1.09 49.93 25.56
C VAL A 246 2.45 49.57 24.94
N PHE A 247 2.65 48.28 24.66
CA PHE A 247 3.91 47.71 24.17
C PHE A 247 5.10 47.76 25.16
N ALA A 248 4.88 48.11 26.44
CA ALA A 248 5.88 47.94 27.48
C ALA A 248 6.07 46.44 27.83
N PRO A 249 7.20 46.06 28.47
CA PRO A 249 7.43 44.70 28.93
C PRO A 249 6.29 44.17 29.80
N ILE A 250 5.95 42.90 29.60
CA ILE A 250 4.91 42.22 30.38
C ILE A 250 5.58 41.59 31.60
N TYR A 251 5.11 41.95 32.79
CA TYR A 251 5.60 41.39 34.04
C TYR A 251 4.66 40.31 34.57
N LEU A 252 5.24 39.23 35.08
CA LEU A 252 4.57 38.07 35.63
C LEU A 252 4.93 37.87 37.09
N ARG A 253 3.97 37.39 37.89
CA ARG A 253 4.18 36.96 39.27
C ARG A 253 3.31 35.75 39.58
N ASP A 254 3.76 34.87 40.48
CA ASP A 254 2.88 33.86 41.06
C ASP A 254 1.73 34.56 41.83
N HIS A 255 0.49 34.14 41.54
CA HIS A 255 -0.70 34.63 42.22
C HIS A 255 -0.68 34.31 43.74
N ARG A 256 0.05 33.26 44.14
CA ARG A 256 0.18 32.82 45.53
C ARG A 256 1.32 33.52 46.29
N ALA A 257 2.13 34.36 45.63
CA ALA A 257 3.21 35.08 46.29
C ALA A 257 2.66 36.19 47.21
N PRO A 258 3.20 36.35 48.44
CA PRO A 258 2.73 37.37 49.37
C PRO A 258 2.91 38.78 48.79
N VAL A 259 1.89 39.62 48.90
CA VAL A 259 1.96 41.04 48.52
C VAL A 259 2.82 41.76 49.56
N ILE A 260 4.06 42.08 49.23
CA ILE A 260 4.89 42.97 50.06
C ILE A 260 4.35 44.39 49.86
N LYS A 261 3.69 44.96 50.87
CA LYS A 261 3.28 46.37 50.87
C LYS A 261 4.52 47.25 51.00
N ALA A 262 4.74 48.15 50.03
CA ALA A 262 5.72 49.22 50.16
C ALA A 262 5.29 50.17 51.29
N VAL A 263 6.21 50.43 52.23
CA VAL A 263 6.05 51.41 53.31
C VAL A 263 6.18 52.80 52.71
N GLU A 264 5.13 53.63 52.84
CA GLU A 264 5.21 55.07 52.60
C GLU A 264 6.23 55.67 53.58
N VAL A 265 7.30 56.27 53.07
CA VAL A 265 8.16 57.16 53.85
C VAL A 265 7.84 58.58 53.39
N ALA A 266 7.11 59.30 54.23
CA ALA A 266 6.93 60.74 54.14
C ALA A 266 8.27 61.44 54.45
N SER A 267 8.73 62.30 53.53
CA SER A 267 9.43 63.57 53.76
C SER A 267 9.63 64.27 52.42
#